data_AF-A0A9Q4BSI2-F1
#
_entry.id   AF-A0A9Q4BSI2-F1
#
_cell.length_a   1.000
_cell.length_b   1.000
_cell.length_c   1.000
_cell.angle_alpha   90.00
_cell.angle_beta   90.00
_cell.angle_gamma   90.00
#
_symmetry.space_group_name_H-M   'P 1'
#
loop_
_entity.id
_entity.type
_entity.pdbx_description
1 polymer ?
#
loop_
_entity_poly.entity_id
_entity_poly.type
_entity_poly.pdbx_seq_one_letter_code
_entity_poly.pdbx_strand_id
1 'polypeptide(L)'
;MKEFRQGFFIVWAALSIAALFILTVPFVLPESTIYKITPVCESKRLGLGQCPLCGMTTAFIEISKGDFTNAFNSNRASLALYSLLVLNQLVFLGRFAFKKLYFRKLFIRL
;
A
#
# COMPACT_ATOMS: atom_id res chain seq x y z
N MET A 1 -17.92 -21.69 10.66
CA MET A 1 -16.59 -21.55 10.00
C MET A 1 -16.63 -20.83 8.65
N LYS A 2 -17.61 -21.09 7.76
CA LYS A 2 -17.70 -20.42 6.43
C LYS A 2 -17.89 -18.90 6.54
N GLU A 3 -18.79 -18.45 7.41
CA GLU A 3 -19.06 -17.03 7.68
C GLU A 3 -17.80 -16.26 8.11
N PHE A 4 -17.01 -16.81 9.04
CA PHE A 4 -15.75 -16.20 9.51
C PHE A 4 -14.74 -16.03 8.37
N ARG A 5 -14.62 -17.04 7.50
CA ARG A 5 -13.72 -16.99 6.34
C ARG A 5 -14.16 -15.93 5.33
N GLN A 6 -15.47 -15.77 5.11
CA GLN A 6 -16.00 -14.72 4.24
C GLN A 6 -15.76 -13.33 4.80
N GLY A 7 -16.04 -13.13 6.10
CA GLY A 7 -15.77 -11.85 6.77
C GLY A 7 -14.30 -11.46 6.68
N PHE A 8 -13.38 -12.38 7.02
CA PHE A 8 -11.94 -12.15 6.89
C PHE A 8 -11.53 -11.77 5.46
N PHE A 9 -12.10 -12.46 4.46
CA PHE A 9 -11.80 -12.16 3.06
C PHE A 9 -12.27 -10.77 2.64
N ILE A 10 -13.47 -10.36 3.07
CA ILE A 10 -14.02 -9.02 2.76
C ILE A 10 -13.12 -7.94 3.36
N VAL A 11 -12.73 -8.10 4.63
CA VAL A 11 -11.84 -7.15 5.31
C VAL A 11 -10.48 -7.09 4.61
N TRP A 12 -9.89 -8.25 4.31
CA TRP A 12 -8.61 -8.31 3.60
C TRP A 12 -8.69 -7.67 2.20
N ALA A 13 -9.80 -7.85 1.49
CA ALA A 13 -10.02 -7.23 0.20
C ALA A 13 -10.15 -5.70 0.29
N ALA A 14 -10.92 -5.21 1.26
CA ALA A 14 -11.06 -3.77 1.50
C ALA A 14 -9.70 -3.12 1.84
N LEU A 15 -8.93 -3.75 2.73
CA LEU A 15 -7.58 -3.28 3.08
C LEU A 15 -6.61 -3.35 1.89
N SER A 16 -6.70 -4.39 1.06
CA SER A 16 -5.87 -4.51 -0.14
C SER A 16 -6.19 -3.42 -1.16
N ILE A 17 -7.47 -3.08 -1.36
CA ILE A 17 -7.88 -1.97 -2.22
C ILE A 17 -7.33 -0.64 -1.68
N ALA A 18 -7.46 -0.37 -0.38
CA ALA A 18 -6.90 0.83 0.24
C ALA A 18 -5.37 0.91 0.08
N ALA A 19 -4.67 -0.20 0.33
CA ALA A 19 -3.23 -0.30 0.14
C ALA A 19 -2.80 -0.07 -1.31
N LEU A 20 -3.60 -0.51 -2.29
CA LEU A 20 -3.33 -0.26 -3.70
C LEU A 20 -3.36 1.25 -4.00
N PHE A 21 -4.32 1.99 -3.46
CA PHE A 21 -4.35 3.45 -3.57
C PHE A 21 -3.12 4.09 -2.93
N ILE A 22 -2.74 3.66 -1.72
CA ILE A 22 -1.54 4.18 -1.04
C ILE A 22 -0.28 4.00 -1.89
N LEU A 23 -0.12 2.83 -2.53
CA LEU A 23 1.02 2.54 -3.38
C LEU A 23 1.01 3.33 -4.69
N THR A 24 -0.16 3.60 -5.27
CA THR A 24 -0.27 4.16 -6.64
C THR A 24 -0.39 5.68 -6.67
N VAL A 25 -0.97 6.29 -5.63
CA VAL A 25 -1.17 7.75 -5.56
C VAL A 25 0.13 8.55 -5.80
N PRO A 26 1.28 8.20 -5.19
CA PRO A 26 2.54 8.91 -5.41
C PRO A 26 3.11 8.84 -6.84
N PHE A 27 2.58 7.95 -7.69
CA PHE A 27 2.97 7.86 -9.11
C PHE A 27 2.08 8.70 -10.02
N VAL A 28 0.85 9.01 -9.58
CA VAL A 28 -0.16 9.68 -10.40
C VAL A 28 -0.30 11.16 -10.02
N LEU A 29 -0.16 11.48 -8.74
CA LEU A 29 -0.32 12.85 -8.23
C LEU A 29 1.04 13.53 -8.02
N PRO A 30 1.14 14.84 -8.31
CA PRO A 30 2.32 15.60 -7.96
C PRO A 30 2.44 15.72 -6.44
N GLU A 31 3.65 15.67 -5.92
CA GLU A 31 3.92 15.68 -4.48
C GLU A 31 3.43 16.96 -3.77
N SER A 32 3.36 18.09 -4.47
CA SER A 32 2.72 19.31 -3.94
C SER A 32 1.23 19.12 -3.62
N THR A 33 0.53 18.27 -4.36
CA THR A 33 -0.88 17.93 -4.08
C THR A 33 -0.97 16.97 -2.90
N ILE A 34 -0.08 15.97 -2.84
CA ILE A 34 -0.04 14.99 -1.74
C ILE A 34 0.23 15.70 -0.41
N TYR A 35 1.17 16.66 -0.37
CA TYR A 35 1.45 17.41 0.85
C TYR A 35 0.31 18.36 1.25
N LYS A 36 -0.47 18.90 0.30
CA LYS A 36 -1.64 19.74 0.60
C LYS A 36 -2.77 18.96 1.29
N ILE A 37 -2.96 17.70 0.90
CA ILE A 37 -4.03 16.84 1.46
C ILE A 37 -3.57 16.04 2.68
N THR A 38 -2.26 15.89 2.88
CA THR A 38 -1.71 15.16 4.02
C THR A 38 -1.79 16.05 5.27
N PRO A 39 -2.47 15.59 6.35
CA PRO A 39 -2.55 16.38 7.57
C PRO A 39 -1.16 16.57 8.20
N VAL A 40 -0.99 17.67 8.91
CA VAL A 40 0.22 17.92 9.70
C VAL A 40 0.35 16.84 10.77
N CYS A 41 1.55 16.30 10.96
CA CYS A 41 1.81 15.35 12.02
C CYS A 41 1.70 16.04 13.39
N GLU A 42 0.65 15.71 14.16
CA GLU A 42 0.40 16.30 15.48
C GLU A 42 1.55 16.07 16.48
N SER A 43 2.23 14.91 16.43
CA SER A 43 3.43 14.67 17.26
C SER A 43 4.53 15.70 16.99
N LYS A 44 4.75 16.06 15.72
CA LYS A 44 5.73 17.07 15.31
C LYS A 44 5.25 18.48 15.69
N ARG A 45 3.95 18.75 15.54
CA ARG A 45 3.32 20.03 15.91
C ARG A 45 3.41 20.30 17.42
N LEU A 46 3.18 19.28 18.24
CA LEU A 46 3.24 19.35 19.71
C LEU A 46 4.67 19.27 20.26
N GLY A 47 5.69 19.13 19.40
CA GLY A 47 7.09 19.03 19.84
C GLY A 47 7.43 17.72 20.57
N LEU A 48 6.57 16.70 20.49
CA LEU A 48 6.72 15.40 21.16
C LEU A 48 7.77 14.49 20.49
N GLY A 49 8.56 15.03 19.57
CA GLY A 49 9.58 14.29 18.83
C GLY A 49 9.05 13.50 17.63
N GLN A 50 9.93 12.66 17.08
CA GLN A 50 9.65 11.86 15.88
C GLN A 50 8.79 10.64 16.25
N CYS A 51 7.58 10.53 15.68
CA CYS A 51 6.79 9.30 15.77
C CYS A 51 7.29 8.25 14.75
N PRO A 52 6.97 6.95 14.92
CA PRO A 52 7.42 5.90 14.01
C PRO A 52 7.00 6.08 12.55
N LEU A 53 5.93 6.85 12.31
CA LEU A 53 5.39 7.16 10.98
C LEU A 53 5.82 8.54 10.45
N CYS A 54 6.62 9.28 11.20
CA CYS A 54 7.15 10.56 10.74
C CYS A 54 7.98 10.33 9.47
N GLY A 55 7.74 11.14 8.43
CA GLY A 55 8.43 10.99 7.14
C GLY A 55 7.93 9.83 6.27
N MET A 56 6.90 9.06 6.68
CA MET A 56 6.40 7.92 5.89
C MET A 56 5.83 8.35 4.54
N THR A 57 5.01 9.41 4.51
CA THR A 57 4.45 9.95 3.25
C THR A 57 5.55 10.40 2.30
N THR A 58 6.54 11.13 2.83
CA THR A 58 7.73 11.55 2.06
C THR A 58 8.49 10.34 1.55
N ALA A 59 8.72 9.31 2.37
CA ALA A 59 9.40 8.11 1.94
C ALA A 59 8.68 7.39 0.79
N PHE A 60 7.34 7.33 0.80
CA PHE A 60 6.57 6.73 -0.30
C PHE A 60 6.63 7.55 -1.59
N ILE A 61 6.74 8.88 -1.48
CA ILE A 61 6.99 9.78 -2.62
C ILE A 61 8.41 9.55 -3.17
N GLU A 62 9.43 9.44 -2.32
CA GLU A 62 10.80 9.16 -2.79
C GLU A 62 10.91 7.78 -3.44
N ILE A 63 10.23 6.77 -2.90
CA ILE A 63 10.13 5.44 -3.53
C ILE A 63 9.51 5.54 -4.92
N SER A 64 8.48 6.37 -5.14
CA SER A 64 7.86 6.50 -6.46
C SER A 64 8.76 7.15 -7.51
N LYS A 65 9.77 7.91 -7.07
CA LYS A 65 10.84 8.46 -7.93
C LYS A 65 11.99 7.48 -8.15
N GLY A 66 12.01 6.35 -7.45
CA GLY A 66 13.13 5.42 -7.43
C GLY A 66 14.28 5.82 -6.48
N ASP A 67 14.09 6.81 -5.61
CA ASP A 67 15.09 7.24 -4.63
C ASP A 67 14.92 6.50 -3.30
N PHE A 68 15.42 5.26 -3.26
CA PHE A 68 15.33 4.42 -2.07
C PHE A 68 16.22 4.90 -0.92
N THR A 69 17.28 5.65 -1.21
CA THR A 69 18.20 6.16 -0.20
C THR A 69 17.53 7.28 0.60
N ASN A 70 16.93 8.25 -0.09
CA ASN A 70 16.20 9.33 0.58
C ASN A 70 14.90 8.82 1.22
N ALA A 71 14.27 7.79 0.66
CA ALA A 71 13.16 7.11 1.33
C ALA A 71 13.57 6.51 2.68
N PHE A 72 14.70 5.80 2.72
CA PHE A 72 15.22 5.20 3.95
C PHE A 72 15.62 6.26 4.99
N ASN A 73 16.24 7.36 4.54
CA ASN A 73 16.61 8.48 5.40
C ASN A 73 15.39 9.20 5.96
N SER A 74 14.31 9.29 5.17
CA SER A 74 13.04 9.90 5.60
C SER A 74 12.32 9.03 6.62
N ASN A 75 12.27 7.72 6.41
CA ASN A 75 11.75 6.76 7.37
C ASN A 75 12.32 5.36 7.10
N ARG A 76 13.09 4.81 8.05
CA ARG A 76 13.74 3.50 7.87
C ARG A 76 12.77 2.34 7.69
N ALA A 77 11.60 2.41 8.32
CA ALA A 77 10.58 1.37 8.23
C ALA A 77 9.78 1.42 6.91
N SER A 78 9.93 2.49 6.12
CA SER A 78 9.19 2.67 4.87
C SER A 78 9.46 1.56 3.86
N LEU A 79 10.72 1.16 3.67
CA LEU A 79 11.08 0.13 2.69
C LEU A 79 10.45 -1.23 3.06
N ALA A 80 10.47 -1.58 4.35
CA ALA A 80 9.85 -2.81 4.83
C ALA A 80 8.33 -2.76 4.64
N LEU A 81 7.68 -1.67 5.05
CA LEU A 81 6.23 -1.51 4.90
C LEU A 81 5.81 -1.52 3.42
N TYR A 82 6.50 -0.76 2.58
CA TYR A 82 6.24 -0.70 1.14
C TYR A 82 6.37 -2.09 0.51
N SER A 83 7.43 -2.83 0.84
CA SER A 83 7.65 -4.19 0.35
C SER A 83 6.52 -5.14 0.76
N LEU A 84 6.08 -5.07 2.03
CA LEU A 84 4.96 -5.88 2.51
C LEU A 84 3.64 -5.54 1.79
N LEU A 85 3.38 -4.26 1.54
CA LEU A 85 2.20 -3.83 0.80
C LEU A 85 2.26 -4.33 -0.65
N VAL A 86 3.41 -4.21 -1.33
CA VAL A 86 3.61 -4.74 -2.68
C VAL A 86 3.39 -6.25 -2.72
N LEU A 87 4.00 -7.01 -1.81
CA LEU A 87 3.79 -8.46 -1.72
C LEU A 87 2.32 -8.80 -1.47
N ASN A 88 1.64 -8.08 -0.57
CA ASN A 88 0.21 -8.24 -0.35
C ASN A 88 -0.58 -8.01 -1.65
N GLN A 89 -0.26 -6.98 -2.44
CA GLN A 89 -0.93 -6.74 -3.72
C GLN A 89 -0.68 -7.86 -4.73
N LEU A 90 0.54 -8.39 -4.80
CA LEU A 90 0.85 -9.52 -5.69
C LEU A 90 0.03 -10.76 -5.32
N VAL A 91 -0.12 -11.06 -4.02
CA VAL A 91 -0.95 -12.17 -3.53
C VAL A 91 -2.44 -11.92 -3.80
N PHE A 92 -2.91 -10.70 -3.53
CA PHE A 92 -4.30 -10.30 -3.76
C PHE A 92 -4.68 -10.44 -5.23
N LEU A 93 -3.93 -9.80 -6.14
CA LEU A 93 -4.15 -9.84 -7.58
C LEU A 93 -3.96 -11.26 -8.14
N GLY A 94 -2.93 -11.97 -7.68
CA GLY A 94 -2.68 -13.36 -8.03
C GLY A 94 -3.89 -14.24 -7.74
N ARG A 95 -4.53 -14.10 -6.58
CA ARG A 95 -5.73 -14.86 -6.22
C ARG A 95 -6.89 -14.67 -7.21
N PHE A 96 -7.12 -13.45 -7.71
CA PHE A 96 -8.14 -13.21 -8.73
C PHE A 96 -7.72 -13.72 -10.11
N ALA A 97 -6.45 -13.53 -10.49
CA ALA A 97 -5.90 -14.00 -11.75
C ALA A 97 -5.99 -15.53 -11.87
N PHE A 98 -5.61 -16.28 -10.82
CA PHE A 98 -5.70 -17.75 -10.80
C PHE A 98 -7.14 -18.26 -10.85
N LYS A 99 -8.08 -17.60 -10.16
CA LYS A 99 -9.50 -17.98 -10.21
C LYS A 99 -10.10 -17.78 -11.60
N LYS A 100 -9.71 -16.69 -12.29
CA LYS A 100 -10.10 -16.39 -13.67
C LYS A 100 -9.45 -17.34 -14.69
N LEU A 101 -8.15 -17.65 -14.53
CA LEU A 101 -7.44 -18.58 -15.41
C LEU A 101 -7.98 -20.02 -15.32
N TYR A 102 -8.30 -20.47 -14.10
CA TYR A 102 -8.88 -21.80 -13.87
C TYR A 102 -10.24 -21.93 -14.54
N PHE A 103 -11.13 -20.94 -14.36
CA PHE A 103 -12.44 -20.93 -15.02
C PHE A 103 -12.35 -20.82 -16.55
N ARG A 104 -11.41 -20.01 -17.06
CA ARG A 104 -11.20 -19.84 -18.51
C ARG A 104 -10.66 -21.12 -19.16
N LYS A 105 -9.76 -21.86 -18.51
CA LYS A 105 -9.28 -23.17 -19.00
C LYS A 105 -10.36 -24.26 -18.97
N LEU A 106 -11.30 -24.21 -18.03
CA LEU A 106 -12.41 -25.16 -17.96
C LEU A 106 -13.42 -24.93 -19.10
N PHE A 107 -13.70 -23.67 -19.44
CA PHE A 107 -14.65 -23.32 -20.51
C PHE A 107 -14.11 -23.55 -21.94
N ILE A 108 -12.79 -23.59 -22.14
CA ILE A 108 -12.17 -23.91 -23.44
C ILE A 108 -12.10 -25.44 -23.68
N ARG A 109 -12.34 -26.26 -22.65
CA ARG A 109 -12.34 -27.74 -22.73
C ARG A 109 -13.75 -28.36 -22.81
N LEU A 110 -14.79 -27.55 -22.86
CA LEU A 110 -16.19 -27.93 -23.11
C LEU A 110 -16.59 -27.46 -24.51
#